data_AF-A0A8T1AYF1-F1
#
_entry.id   AF-A0A8T1AYF1-F1
#
_cell.length_a   1.000
_cell.length_b   1.000
_cell.length_c   1.000
_cell.angle_alpha   90.00
_cell.angle_beta   90.00
_cell.angle_gamma   90.00
#
_symmetry.space_group_name_H-M   'P 1'
#
loop_
_entity.id
_entity.type
_entity.pdbx_description
1 polymer ?
#
loop_
_entity_poly.entity_id
_entity_poly.type
_entity_poly.pdbx_seq_one_letter_code
_entity_poly.pdbx_strand_id
1 'polypeptide(L)'
;MAEESDSESLEEYSVVGSIVLSNDQLREEVTSLIQRDNCEERCLQGKAAELENFSPSLSHMSSREKKQSVMTALAMLMKMDTAVHRRGTGERLVFSYYLPLVGRVCRESWCNVFQVSTATITRFQRQIQGGAFSVRAHGDRLNTNAAKIDIRWLLNRFQSFAKKLGDVVPVRVRAKKTIDGEFRKNYSDENYTLLPAFFTWDQLYTEMQNYVKENELDVREPRPSTF
;
A
#
# COMPACT_ATOMS: atom_id res chain seq x y z
N MET A 1 10.44 26.75 15.30
CA MET A 1 9.18 26.18 15.83
C MET A 1 9.29 24.68 15.67
N ALA A 2 9.06 23.95 16.76
CA ALA A 2 9.60 22.64 17.07
C ALA A 2 9.50 21.58 15.96
N GLU A 3 10.64 20.96 15.64
CA GLU A 3 10.70 19.63 15.05
C GLU A 3 10.34 18.63 16.16
N GLU A 4 9.12 18.12 16.14
CA GLU A 4 8.79 16.90 16.87
C GLU A 4 9.41 15.73 16.09
N SER A 5 10.65 15.39 16.46
CA SER A 5 11.24 14.12 16.10
C SER A 5 10.47 13.04 16.86
N ASP A 6 9.69 12.27 16.11
CA ASP A 6 8.96 11.12 16.61
C ASP A 6 9.99 10.00 16.89
N SER A 7 10.69 10.15 18.02
CA SER A 7 11.56 9.12 18.56
C SER A 7 10.67 8.02 19.14
N GLU A 8 10.14 7.16 18.27
CA GLU A 8 9.51 5.92 18.71
C GLU A 8 10.57 5.13 19.48
N SER A 9 10.37 5.03 20.79
CA SER A 9 11.23 4.28 21.69
C SER A 9 11.31 2.83 21.21
N LEU A 10 12.53 2.44 20.82
CA LEU A 10 12.94 1.06 20.63
C LEU A 10 13.00 0.42 22.01
N GLU A 11 11.85 0.18 22.64
CA GLU A 11 11.79 -0.69 23.80
C GLU A 11 12.27 -2.08 23.37
N GLU A 12 13.25 -2.53 24.13
CA GLU A 12 14.09 -3.69 23.96
C GLU A 12 13.25 -4.96 23.82
N TYR A 13 13.00 -5.37 22.58
CA TYR A 13 12.59 -6.75 22.31
C TYR A 13 13.81 -7.61 22.60
N SER A 14 13.77 -8.39 23.68
CA SER A 14 14.69 -9.50 23.87
C SER A 14 14.48 -10.47 22.70
N VAL A 15 15.30 -10.31 21.66
CA VAL A 15 15.36 -11.21 20.52
C VAL A 15 16.71 -11.87 20.62
N VAL A 16 16.67 -13.16 20.99
CA VAL A 16 17.82 -14.04 20.97
C VAL A 16 18.51 -13.89 19.61
N GLY A 17 19.80 -13.53 19.64
CA GLY A 17 20.58 -13.26 18.44
C GLY A 17 20.56 -14.44 17.46
N SER A 18 20.58 -14.13 16.17
CA SER A 18 20.60 -15.11 15.09
C SER A 18 21.81 -16.04 15.22
N ILE A 19 21.58 -17.25 15.70
CA ILE A 19 22.53 -18.35 15.66
C ILE A 19 22.18 -19.18 14.42
N VAL A 20 23.14 -19.43 13.55
CA VAL A 20 22.98 -20.37 12.44
C VAL A 20 22.75 -21.74 13.06
N LEU A 21 21.51 -22.23 13.01
CA LEU A 21 21.14 -23.54 13.54
C LEU A 21 21.74 -24.62 12.63
N SER A 22 22.36 -25.63 13.21
CA SER A 22 22.75 -26.83 12.47
C SER A 22 21.50 -27.60 12.01
N ASN A 23 21.63 -28.45 10.99
CA ASN A 23 20.50 -29.27 10.51
C ASN A 23 19.88 -30.15 11.61
N ASP A 24 20.69 -30.60 12.57
CA ASP A 24 20.22 -31.43 13.69
C ASP A 24 19.46 -30.57 14.72
N GLN A 25 19.94 -29.35 15.00
CA GLN A 25 19.24 -28.39 15.87
C GLN A 25 17.90 -27.94 15.26
N LEU A 26 17.85 -27.76 13.93
CA LEU A 26 16.61 -27.43 13.21
C LEU A 26 15.59 -28.57 13.33
N ARG A 27 16.01 -29.83 13.16
CA ARG A 27 15.13 -30.99 13.33
C ARG A 27 14.59 -31.11 14.75
N GLU A 28 15.44 -30.89 15.75
CA GLU A 28 15.03 -30.90 17.16
C GLU A 28 14.03 -29.78 17.46
N GLU A 29 14.25 -28.56 16.94
CA GLU A 29 13.32 -27.45 17.12
C GLU A 29 11.97 -27.74 16.46
N VAL A 30 11.95 -28.22 15.21
CA VAL A 30 10.71 -28.58 14.50
C VAL A 30 9.97 -29.70 15.24
N THR A 31 10.70 -30.70 15.73
CA THR A 31 10.10 -31.79 16.52
C THR A 31 9.49 -31.26 17.81
N SER A 32 10.18 -30.34 18.50
CA SER A 32 9.67 -29.68 19.71
C SER A 32 8.42 -28.86 19.42
N LEU A 33 8.39 -28.11 18.31
CA LEU A 33 7.22 -27.33 17.89
C LEU A 33 6.00 -28.21 17.65
N ILE A 34 6.18 -29.34 16.96
CA ILE A 34 5.09 -30.31 16.70
C ILE A 34 4.63 -30.97 18.01
N GLN A 35 5.54 -31.34 18.90
CA GLN A 35 5.19 -31.94 20.20
C GLN A 35 4.43 -30.98 21.12
N ARG A 36 4.71 -29.68 21.02
CA ARG A 36 4.00 -28.61 21.77
C ARG A 36 2.65 -28.25 21.15
N ASP A 37 2.29 -28.81 20.00
CA ASP A 37 1.00 -28.58 19.37
C ASP A 37 -0.11 -29.31 20.13
N ASN A 38 -0.72 -28.58 21.05
CA ASN A 38 -1.75 -29.08 21.93
C ASN A 38 -3.17 -28.79 21.44
N CYS A 39 -3.34 -28.24 20.21
CA CYS A 39 -4.69 -28.03 19.68
C CYS A 39 -5.33 -29.36 19.24
N GLU A 40 -6.66 -29.45 19.33
CA GLU A 40 -7.41 -30.68 19.02
C GLU A 40 -7.14 -31.19 17.60
N GLU A 41 -7.00 -30.28 16.65
CA GLU A 41 -6.72 -30.56 15.23
C GLU A 41 -5.27 -30.96 14.97
N ARG A 42 -4.37 -30.84 15.95
CA ARG A 42 -2.91 -31.00 15.81
C ARG A 42 -2.39 -30.37 14.51
N CYS A 43 -2.64 -29.06 14.36
CA CYS A 43 -2.46 -28.31 13.13
C CYS A 43 -1.04 -28.29 12.51
N LEU A 44 -0.02 -28.73 13.25
CA LEU A 44 1.38 -28.91 12.81
C LEU A 44 1.72 -30.37 12.49
N GLN A 45 0.89 -31.33 12.88
CA GLN A 45 1.13 -32.75 12.63
C GLN A 45 1.21 -33.02 11.11
N GLY A 46 2.26 -33.74 10.70
CA GLY A 46 2.50 -34.06 9.30
C GLY A 46 3.13 -32.92 8.48
N LYS A 47 3.43 -31.76 9.07
CA LYS A 47 4.00 -30.59 8.39
C LYS A 47 5.49 -30.36 8.65
N ALA A 48 6.21 -31.42 9.02
CA ALA A 48 7.61 -31.32 9.43
C ALA A 48 8.51 -30.80 8.30
N ALA A 49 8.31 -31.27 7.07
CA ALA A 49 9.11 -30.85 5.92
C ALA A 49 8.90 -29.36 5.59
N GLU A 50 7.66 -28.88 5.65
CA GLU A 50 7.33 -27.48 5.41
C GLU A 50 7.90 -26.57 6.52
N LEU A 51 7.86 -27.03 7.77
CA LEU A 51 8.46 -26.32 8.90
C LEU A 51 9.99 -26.29 8.80
N GLU A 52 10.64 -27.40 8.43
CA GLU A 52 12.09 -27.46 8.19
C GLU A 52 12.52 -26.53 7.05
N ASN A 53 11.68 -26.32 6.04
CA ASN A 53 11.96 -25.37 4.96
C ASN A 53 11.75 -23.90 5.39
N PHE A 54 10.81 -23.65 6.30
CA PHE A 54 10.45 -22.30 6.74
C PHE A 54 11.34 -21.78 7.88
N SER A 55 11.66 -22.62 8.88
CA SER A 55 12.46 -22.24 10.05
C SER A 55 13.81 -21.59 9.75
N PRO A 56 14.62 -22.08 8.78
CA PRO A 56 15.89 -21.45 8.41
C PRO A 56 15.71 -20.00 7.97
N SER A 57 14.64 -19.73 7.21
CA SER A 57 14.34 -18.37 6.77
C SER A 57 14.08 -17.44 7.95
N LEU A 58 13.43 -17.93 9.01
CA LEU A 58 13.20 -17.15 10.23
C LEU A 58 14.48 -16.97 11.06
N SER A 59 15.37 -17.96 11.13
CA SER A 59 16.61 -17.85 11.92
C SER A 59 17.60 -16.84 11.35
N HIS A 60 17.58 -16.64 10.02
CA HIS A 60 18.44 -15.67 9.35
C HIS A 60 17.89 -14.23 9.40
N MET A 61 16.64 -14.03 9.81
CA MET A 61 16.07 -12.69 9.90
C MET A 61 16.62 -11.94 11.11
N SER A 62 17.03 -10.70 10.89
CA SER A 62 17.21 -9.74 11.97
C SER A 62 15.88 -9.47 12.71
N SER A 63 15.96 -8.92 13.92
CA SER A 63 14.79 -8.53 14.70
C SER A 63 13.84 -7.61 13.93
N ARG A 64 14.38 -6.71 13.09
CA ARG A 64 13.60 -5.80 12.25
C ARG A 64 12.86 -6.53 11.14
N GLU A 65 13.53 -7.43 10.43
CA GLU A 65 12.93 -8.23 9.36
C GLU A 65 11.86 -9.17 9.92
N LYS A 66 12.13 -9.80 11.06
CA LYS A 66 11.18 -10.65 11.76
C LYS A 66 9.93 -9.87 12.20
N LYS A 67 10.10 -8.67 12.78
CA LYS A 67 8.99 -7.74 13.08
C LYS A 67 8.17 -7.44 11.83
N GLN A 68 8.82 -7.06 10.74
CA GLN A 68 8.14 -6.72 9.49
C GLN A 68 7.39 -7.92 8.90
N SER A 69 8.00 -9.10 8.91
CA SER A 69 7.40 -10.37 8.46
C SER A 69 6.14 -10.72 9.26
N VAL A 70 6.22 -10.70 10.60
CA VAL A 70 5.08 -10.93 11.51
C VAL A 70 3.97 -9.92 11.26
N MET A 71 4.31 -8.63 11.18
CA MET A 71 3.34 -7.56 10.93
C MET A 71 2.64 -7.72 9.58
N THR A 72 3.39 -8.08 8.54
CA THR A 72 2.85 -8.24 7.17
C THR A 72 1.96 -9.48 7.09
N ALA A 73 2.39 -10.60 7.69
CA ALA A 73 1.57 -11.79 7.80
C ALA A 73 0.26 -11.49 8.56
N LEU A 74 0.31 -10.82 9.72
CA LEU A 74 -0.91 -10.44 10.44
C LEU A 74 -1.83 -9.54 9.61
N ALA A 75 -1.29 -8.58 8.86
CA ALA A 75 -2.09 -7.69 8.01
C ALA A 75 -2.82 -8.46 6.90
N MET A 76 -2.14 -9.42 6.24
CA MET A 76 -2.77 -10.29 5.24
C MET A 76 -3.84 -11.22 5.84
N LEU A 77 -3.67 -11.61 7.10
CA LEU A 77 -4.54 -12.56 7.79
C LEU A 77 -5.73 -11.90 8.52
N MET A 78 -5.75 -10.57 8.54
CA MET A 78 -6.86 -9.78 9.09
C MET A 78 -8.05 -9.94 8.17
N LYS A 79 -9.14 -10.57 8.66
CA LYS A 79 -10.41 -10.51 7.93
C LYS A 79 -10.92 -9.07 8.03
N MET A 80 -11.06 -8.41 6.88
CA MET A 80 -11.79 -7.15 6.77
C MET A 80 -13.22 -7.40 7.28
N ASP A 81 -13.62 -6.66 8.32
CA ASP A 81 -15.01 -6.71 8.74
C ASP A 81 -15.87 -6.09 7.65
N THR A 82 -16.75 -6.90 7.06
CA THR A 82 -17.65 -6.49 5.98
C THR A 82 -19.04 -6.12 6.50
N ALA A 83 -19.25 -6.16 7.82
CA ALA A 83 -20.55 -5.89 8.42
C ALA A 83 -20.87 -4.39 8.39
N VAL A 84 -21.92 -4.03 7.62
CA VAL A 84 -22.39 -2.64 7.45
C VAL A 84 -23.05 -2.09 8.73
N HIS A 85 -23.49 -2.95 9.67
CA HIS A 85 -24.14 -2.53 10.91
C HIS A 85 -23.77 -3.47 12.08
N ARG A 86 -23.42 -2.90 13.24
CA ARG A 86 -23.14 -3.65 14.47
C ARG A 86 -24.04 -3.19 15.63
N ARG A 87 -24.51 -4.14 16.45
CA ARG A 87 -25.03 -3.89 17.80
C ARG A 87 -23.95 -4.28 18.81
N GLY A 88 -23.35 -3.29 19.48
CA GLY A 88 -22.33 -3.48 20.51
C GLY A 88 -21.00 -2.75 20.23
N THR A 89 -20.27 -2.39 21.29
CA THR A 89 -19.00 -1.63 21.27
C THR A 89 -17.75 -2.48 20.99
N GLY A 90 -17.89 -3.80 20.81
CA GLY A 90 -16.76 -4.72 20.67
C GLY A 90 -16.33 -4.93 19.21
N GLU A 91 -15.28 -4.26 18.77
CA GLU A 91 -14.53 -4.63 17.58
C GLU A 91 -13.71 -5.90 17.82
N ARG A 92 -14.34 -7.08 17.67
CA ARG A 92 -13.58 -8.34 17.63
C ARG A 92 -13.09 -8.59 16.21
N LEU A 93 -11.81 -8.31 15.97
CA LEU A 93 -11.14 -8.76 14.76
C LEU A 93 -10.99 -10.29 14.79
N VAL A 94 -11.37 -10.93 13.69
CA VAL A 94 -11.18 -12.37 13.50
C VAL A 94 -9.98 -12.57 12.60
N PHE A 95 -8.89 -13.10 13.16
CA PHE A 95 -7.72 -13.52 12.39
C PHE A 95 -7.81 -15.01 12.10
N SER A 96 -7.49 -15.40 10.87
CA SER A 96 -7.21 -16.80 10.55
C SER A 96 -5.71 -16.95 10.40
N TYR A 97 -5.06 -17.70 11.28
CA TYR A 97 -3.61 -17.80 11.31
C TYR A 97 -3.11 -18.76 10.23
N TYR A 98 -2.25 -18.26 9.35
CA TYR A 98 -1.54 -19.06 8.34
C TYR A 98 -0.05 -18.78 8.46
N LEU A 99 0.74 -19.84 8.32
CA LEU A 99 2.18 -19.78 8.15
C LEU A 99 2.53 -19.90 6.67
N PRO A 100 3.45 -19.08 6.14
CA PRO A 100 3.95 -19.25 4.77
C PRO A 100 4.44 -20.69 4.55
N LEU A 101 4.08 -21.28 3.41
CA LEU A 101 4.45 -22.65 2.99
C LEU A 101 3.93 -23.80 3.86
N VAL A 102 3.45 -23.54 5.08
CA VAL A 102 2.93 -24.55 6.04
C VAL A 102 1.38 -24.55 6.08
N GLY A 103 0.75 -23.42 5.81
CA GLY A 103 -0.71 -23.30 5.75
C GLY A 103 -1.37 -22.94 7.09
N ARG A 104 -2.65 -23.32 7.25
CA ARG A 104 -3.47 -22.91 8.40
C ARG A 104 -2.98 -23.54 9.70
N VAL A 105 -2.90 -22.73 10.75
CA VAL A 105 -2.51 -23.15 12.10
C VAL A 105 -3.36 -22.44 13.16
N CYS A 106 -3.30 -22.91 14.40
CA CYS A 106 -3.87 -22.20 15.53
C CYS A 106 -2.99 -20.99 15.92
N ARG A 107 -3.54 -20.06 16.72
CA ARG A 107 -2.81 -18.86 17.17
C ARG A 107 -1.54 -19.22 17.95
N GLU A 108 -1.62 -20.24 18.79
CA GLU A 108 -0.51 -20.63 19.67
C GLU A 108 0.65 -21.21 18.86
N SER A 109 0.38 -22.14 17.94
CA SER A 109 1.38 -22.66 17.01
C SER A 109 2.01 -21.55 16.15
N TRP A 110 1.21 -20.57 15.71
CA TRP A 110 1.72 -19.41 14.98
C TRP A 110 2.68 -18.57 15.83
N CYS A 111 2.31 -18.28 17.09
CA CYS A 111 3.17 -17.59 18.05
C CYS A 111 4.48 -18.34 18.26
N ASN A 112 4.41 -19.67 18.44
CA ASN A 112 5.57 -20.50 18.74
C ASN A 112 6.55 -20.54 17.56
N VAL A 113 6.06 -20.71 16.33
CA VAL A 113 6.92 -20.72 15.12
C VAL A 113 7.59 -19.37 14.90
N PHE A 114 6.85 -18.26 15.00
CA PHE A 114 7.46 -16.92 14.94
C PHE A 114 8.21 -16.53 16.22
N GLN A 115 8.18 -17.35 17.27
CA GLN A 115 8.74 -17.06 18.60
C GLN A 115 8.32 -15.67 19.11
N VAL A 116 7.03 -15.34 18.98
CA VAL A 116 6.44 -14.06 19.43
C VAL A 116 5.39 -14.30 20.49
N SER A 117 5.35 -13.43 21.50
CA SER A 117 4.35 -13.51 22.55
C SER A 117 2.96 -13.12 22.04
N THR A 118 1.94 -13.63 22.71
CA THR A 118 0.54 -13.26 22.47
C THR A 118 0.29 -11.77 22.66
N ALA A 119 0.97 -11.12 23.61
CA ALA A 119 0.90 -9.68 23.86
C ALA A 119 1.49 -8.87 22.68
N THR A 120 2.63 -9.31 22.14
CA THR A 120 3.25 -8.70 20.96
C THR A 120 2.33 -8.74 19.75
N ILE A 121 1.67 -9.87 19.51
CA ILE A 121 0.66 -9.99 18.45
C ILE A 121 -0.47 -8.99 18.68
N THR A 122 -1.03 -8.92 19.89
CA THR A 122 -2.11 -7.97 20.19
C THR A 122 -1.70 -6.53 19.92
N ARG A 123 -0.46 -6.15 20.25
CA ARG A 123 0.08 -4.81 19.93
C ARG A 123 0.19 -4.59 18.43
N PHE A 124 0.75 -5.54 17.67
CA PHE A 124 0.85 -5.42 16.22
C PHE A 124 -0.51 -5.37 15.54
N GLN A 125 -1.50 -6.11 16.03
CA GLN A 125 -2.89 -6.02 15.56
C GLN A 125 -3.45 -4.62 15.75
N ARG A 126 -3.24 -3.99 16.92
CA ARG A 126 -3.63 -2.58 17.17
C ARG A 126 -2.91 -1.61 16.25
N GLN A 127 -1.63 -1.82 15.97
CA GLN A 127 -0.88 -0.97 15.03
C GLN A 127 -1.43 -1.09 13.60
N ILE A 128 -1.76 -2.31 13.15
CA ILE A 128 -2.38 -2.55 11.85
C ILE A 128 -3.74 -1.82 11.77
N GLN A 129 -4.57 -1.91 12.82
CA GLN A 129 -5.83 -1.15 12.92
C GLN A 129 -5.61 0.36 12.88
N GLY A 130 -4.58 0.85 13.56
CA GLY A 130 -4.18 2.26 13.55
C GLY A 130 -3.60 2.75 12.21
N GLY A 131 -3.61 1.91 11.18
CA GLY A 131 -3.19 2.29 9.83
C GLY A 131 -1.71 2.08 9.55
N ALA A 132 -0.99 1.27 10.33
CA ALA A 132 0.44 1.00 10.09
C ALA A 132 0.76 0.44 8.69
N PHE A 133 -0.21 -0.24 8.05
CA PHE A 133 -0.13 -0.70 6.65
C PHE A 133 -0.96 0.13 5.68
N SER A 134 -1.76 1.07 6.17
CA SER A 134 -2.51 1.96 5.29
C SER A 134 -1.53 2.93 4.64
N VAL A 135 -1.73 3.20 3.35
CA VAL A 135 -1.09 4.36 2.72
C VAL A 135 -1.44 5.55 3.59
N ARG A 136 -0.43 6.29 4.09
CA ARG A 136 -0.66 7.48 4.89
C ARG A 136 -1.71 8.31 4.17
N ALA A 137 -2.79 8.66 4.88
CA ALA A 137 -3.82 9.50 4.31
C ALA A 137 -3.13 10.68 3.64
N HIS A 138 -3.37 10.87 2.34
CA HIS A 138 -2.93 12.06 1.65
C HIS A 138 -3.57 13.21 2.42
N GLY A 139 -2.80 13.91 3.25
CA GLY A 139 -3.33 14.82 4.28
C GLY A 139 -3.89 16.12 3.71
N ASP A 140 -4.63 16.03 2.61
CA ASP A 140 -5.05 17.10 1.69
C ASP A 140 -3.93 18.05 1.28
N ARG A 141 -2.67 17.64 1.48
CA ARG A 141 -1.49 18.39 1.06
C ARG A 141 -1.36 18.24 -0.44
N LEU A 142 -1.53 19.34 -1.17
CA LEU A 142 -1.29 19.37 -2.62
C LEU A 142 0.03 18.69 -2.97
N ASN A 143 0.06 17.97 -4.09
CA ASN A 143 1.28 17.35 -4.59
C ASN A 143 2.33 18.45 -4.82
N THR A 144 3.32 18.51 -3.93
CA THR A 144 4.36 19.55 -3.93
C THR A 144 5.23 19.50 -5.18
N ASN A 145 5.27 18.37 -5.89
CA ASN A 145 5.95 18.27 -7.17
C ASN A 145 5.10 18.82 -8.31
N ALA A 146 3.78 18.57 -8.30
CA ALA A 146 2.86 19.15 -9.27
C ALA A 146 2.77 20.68 -9.13
N ALA A 147 2.81 21.19 -7.90
CA ALA A 147 2.80 22.64 -7.63
C ALA A 147 4.01 23.40 -8.22
N LYS A 148 5.09 22.69 -8.57
CA LYS A 148 6.30 23.30 -9.18
C LYS A 148 6.20 23.39 -10.70
N ILE A 149 5.19 22.78 -11.31
CA ILE A 149 4.96 22.85 -12.76
C ILE A 149 4.17 24.13 -13.03
N ASP A 150 4.64 24.95 -13.98
CA ASP A 150 3.85 26.07 -14.47
C ASP A 150 2.70 25.55 -15.34
N ILE A 151 1.53 25.40 -14.73
CA ILE A 151 0.31 24.93 -15.40
C ILE A 151 -0.10 25.90 -16.51
N ARG A 152 0.17 27.20 -16.39
CA ARG A 152 -0.22 28.18 -17.43
C ARG A 152 0.58 27.95 -18.71
N TRP A 153 1.90 27.77 -18.58
CA TRP A 153 2.76 27.40 -19.71
C TRP A 153 2.28 26.09 -20.36
N LEU A 154 2.03 25.06 -19.55
CA LEU A 154 1.61 23.74 -20.05
C LEU A 154 0.28 23.83 -20.82
N LEU A 155 -0.71 24.54 -20.27
CA LEU A 155 -1.99 24.79 -20.93
C LEU A 155 -1.82 25.57 -22.23
N ASN A 156 -1.03 26.64 -22.23
CA ASN A 156 -0.79 27.45 -23.42
C ASN A 156 -0.12 26.61 -24.53
N ARG A 157 0.82 25.73 -24.18
CA ARG A 157 1.46 24.82 -25.13
C ARG A 157 0.45 23.83 -25.70
N PHE A 158 -0.33 23.14 -24.87
CA PHE A 158 -1.33 22.19 -25.35
C PHE A 158 -2.42 22.85 -26.19
N GLN A 159 -2.87 24.04 -25.83
CA GLN A 159 -3.81 24.81 -26.64
C GLN A 159 -3.20 25.19 -27.99
N SER A 160 -1.94 25.62 -28.02
CA SER A 160 -1.24 25.97 -29.26
C SER A 160 -0.99 24.74 -30.15
N PHE A 161 -0.70 23.60 -29.54
CA PHE A 161 -0.53 22.31 -30.22
C PHE A 161 -1.87 21.81 -30.80
N ALA A 162 -2.95 21.85 -30.00
CA ALA A 162 -4.30 21.51 -30.45
C ALA A 162 -4.81 22.45 -31.55
N LYS A 163 -4.50 23.76 -31.51
CA LYS A 163 -4.84 24.66 -32.62
C LYS A 163 -4.20 24.27 -33.96
N LYS A 164 -3.03 23.62 -33.93
CA LYS A 164 -2.30 23.20 -35.14
C LYS A 164 -2.77 21.85 -35.67
N LEU A 165 -3.05 20.90 -34.78
CA LEU A 165 -3.24 19.48 -35.12
C LEU A 165 -4.58 18.91 -34.65
N GLY A 166 -5.37 19.70 -33.93
CA GLY A 166 -6.62 19.30 -33.32
C GLY A 166 -7.81 19.44 -34.26
N ASP A 167 -8.79 18.58 -34.05
CA ASP A 167 -10.07 18.62 -34.74
C ASP A 167 -11.07 19.43 -33.92
N VAL A 168 -11.92 20.19 -34.62
CA VAL A 168 -13.04 20.89 -33.98
C VAL A 168 -14.17 19.90 -33.78
N VAL A 169 -14.45 19.58 -32.52
CA VAL A 169 -15.48 18.63 -32.12
C VAL A 169 -16.57 19.38 -31.35
N PRO A 170 -17.85 19.28 -31.76
CA PRO A 170 -18.95 19.78 -30.96
C PRO A 170 -19.12 18.88 -29.72
N VAL A 171 -18.93 19.46 -28.55
CA VAL A 171 -19.08 18.78 -27.26
C VAL A 171 -20.32 19.30 -26.57
N ARG A 172 -21.19 18.39 -26.16
CA ARG A 172 -22.37 18.73 -25.37
C ARG A 172 -21.96 19.04 -23.93
N VAL A 173 -21.97 20.30 -23.56
CA VAL A 173 -21.63 20.79 -22.23
C VAL A 173 -22.88 20.84 -21.37
N ARG A 174 -22.73 20.44 -20.10
CA ARG A 174 -23.77 20.56 -19.09
C ARG A 174 -23.40 21.63 -18.09
N ALA A 175 -24.11 22.75 -18.12
CA ALA A 175 -23.98 23.82 -17.15
C ALA A 175 -25.05 23.69 -16.06
N LYS A 176 -24.65 23.88 -14.79
CA LYS A 176 -25.58 24.04 -13.67
C LYS A 176 -25.70 25.54 -13.40
N LYS A 177 -26.86 26.13 -13.67
CA LYS A 177 -27.15 27.53 -13.34
C LYS A 177 -28.16 27.59 -12.21
N THR A 178 -27.93 28.47 -11.25
CA THR A 178 -28.93 28.83 -10.23
C THR A 178 -29.74 29.98 -10.81
N ILE A 179 -31.02 29.75 -11.06
CA ILE A 179 -31.96 30.78 -11.50
C ILE A 179 -33.06 30.79 -10.43
N ASP A 180 -33.24 31.93 -9.78
CA ASP A 180 -34.24 32.14 -8.71
C ASP A 180 -34.18 31.09 -7.58
N GLY A 181 -32.96 30.72 -7.16
CA GLY A 181 -32.74 29.76 -6.06
C GLY A 181 -32.91 28.29 -6.43
N GLU A 182 -33.41 27.97 -7.62
CA GLU A 182 -33.49 26.59 -8.13
C GLU A 182 -32.33 26.25 -9.05
N PHE A 183 -31.79 25.04 -8.88
CA PHE A 183 -30.74 24.52 -9.76
C PHE A 183 -31.33 23.92 -11.04
N ARG A 184 -31.11 24.58 -12.17
CA ARG A 184 -31.48 24.04 -13.49
C ARG A 184 -30.25 23.51 -14.23
N LYS A 185 -30.40 22.35 -14.89
CA LYS A 185 -29.39 21.75 -15.76
C LYS A 185 -29.66 22.22 -17.19
N ASN A 186 -28.74 22.98 -17.75
CA ASN A 186 -28.80 23.39 -19.15
C ASN A 186 -27.77 22.61 -19.96
N TYR A 187 -28.14 22.27 -21.19
CA TYR A 187 -27.27 21.63 -22.15
C TYR A 187 -27.02 22.60 -23.31
N SER A 188 -25.76 22.79 -23.68
CA SER A 188 -25.33 23.55 -24.84
C SER A 188 -24.35 22.72 -25.64
N ASP A 189 -24.31 22.90 -26.95
CA ASP A 189 -23.24 22.35 -27.78
C ASP A 189 -22.17 23.44 -27.95
N GLU A 190 -20.96 23.13 -27.50
CA GLU A 190 -19.80 24.03 -27.58
C GLU A 190 -18.72 23.37 -28.41
N ASN A 191 -18.10 24.13 -29.31
CA ASN A 191 -17.03 23.61 -30.16
C ASN A 191 -15.70 23.62 -29.39
N TYR A 192 -15.08 22.46 -29.23
CA TYR A 192 -13.75 22.33 -28.66
C TYR A 192 -12.76 21.84 -29.70
N THR A 193 -11.55 22.38 -29.69
CA THR A 193 -10.43 21.83 -30.44
C THR A 193 -9.78 20.72 -29.62
N LEU A 194 -10.00 19.47 -30.02
CA LEU A 194 -9.48 18.29 -29.34
C LEU A 194 -8.34 17.68 -30.15
N LEU A 195 -7.32 17.16 -29.46
CA LEU A 195 -6.28 16.40 -30.13
C LEU A 195 -6.85 15.07 -30.64
N PRO A 196 -6.47 14.61 -31.85
CA PRO A 196 -6.87 13.32 -32.36
C PRO A 196 -6.52 12.18 -31.40
N ALA A 197 -7.40 11.18 -31.33
CA ALA A 197 -7.27 10.08 -30.38
C ALA A 197 -6.05 9.16 -30.63
N PHE A 198 -5.36 9.31 -31.77
CA PHE A 198 -4.14 8.54 -32.05
C PHE A 198 -2.90 9.09 -31.34
N PHE A 199 -2.95 10.32 -30.81
CA PHE A 199 -1.84 10.86 -30.03
C PHE A 199 -1.76 10.15 -28.68
N THR A 200 -0.72 9.34 -28.50
CA THR A 200 -0.42 8.75 -27.19
C THR A 200 0.22 9.78 -26.27
N TRP A 201 0.15 9.55 -24.95
CA TRP A 201 0.83 10.39 -23.99
C TRP A 201 2.34 10.45 -24.27
N ASP A 202 2.98 9.33 -24.62
CA ASP A 202 4.40 9.29 -24.94
C ASP A 202 4.75 10.19 -26.13
N GLN A 203 3.93 10.17 -27.19
CA GLN A 203 4.12 11.05 -28.35
C GLN A 203 3.97 12.52 -27.95
N LEU A 204 2.94 12.86 -27.19
CA LEU A 204 2.73 14.23 -26.69
C LEU A 204 3.87 14.70 -25.79
N TYR A 205 4.40 13.80 -24.96
CA TYR A 205 5.51 14.05 -24.07
C TYR A 205 6.81 14.31 -24.85
N THR A 206 7.13 13.47 -25.83
CA THR A 206 8.30 13.67 -26.71
C THR A 206 8.20 14.97 -27.50
N GLU A 207 7.03 15.28 -28.06
CA GLU A 207 6.79 16.53 -28.77
C GLU A 207 6.93 17.77 -27.86
N MET A 208 6.60 17.64 -26.58
CA MET A 208 6.76 18.72 -25.61
C MET A 208 8.24 18.91 -25.24
N GLN A 209 8.98 17.82 -25.01
CA GLN A 209 10.42 17.84 -24.74
C GLN A 209 11.20 18.45 -25.90
N ASN A 210 10.87 18.07 -27.14
CA ASN A 210 11.45 18.66 -28.34
C ASN A 210 11.18 20.16 -28.40
N TYR A 211 9.94 20.58 -28.14
CA TYR A 211 9.58 21.99 -28.12
C TYR A 211 10.35 22.79 -27.05
N VAL A 212 10.48 22.27 -25.83
CA VAL A 212 11.26 22.91 -24.76
C VAL A 212 12.72 23.06 -25.17
N LYS A 213 13.31 22.01 -25.74
CA LYS A 213 14.70 21.99 -26.19
C LYS A 213 14.96 22.93 -27.37
N GLU A 214 14.10 22.93 -28.38
CA GLU A 214 14.23 23.76 -29.58
C GLU A 214 14.06 25.25 -29.30
N ASN A 215 13.28 25.60 -28.27
CA ASN A 215 12.99 26.98 -27.89
C ASN A 215 13.78 27.43 -26.65
N GLU A 216 14.71 26.60 -26.16
CA GLU A 216 15.57 26.87 -25.00
C GLU A 216 14.80 27.36 -23.76
N LEU A 217 13.64 26.74 -23.50
CA LEU A 217 12.76 27.16 -22.42
C LEU A 217 13.27 26.65 -21.07
N ASP A 218 13.44 27.56 -20.11
CA ASP A 218 13.69 27.20 -18.71
C ASP A 218 12.37 26.95 -17.99
N VAL A 219 11.84 25.74 -18.14
CA VAL A 219 10.56 25.30 -17.55
C VAL A 219 10.71 23.96 -16.86
N ARG A 220 9.93 23.77 -15.78
CA ARG A 220 9.87 22.48 -15.11
C ARG A 220 8.85 21.56 -15.79
N GLU A 221 9.36 20.56 -16.48
CA GLU A 221 8.53 19.61 -17.22
C GLU A 221 7.87 18.57 -16.29
N PRO A 222 6.66 18.09 -16.62
CA PRO A 222 6.08 16.93 -15.95
C PRO A 222 6.95 15.69 -16.19
N ARG A 223 6.79 14.65 -15.37
CA ARG A 223 7.47 13.37 -15.62
C ARG A 223 6.68 12.52 -16.63
N PRO A 224 7.32 11.58 -17.34
CA PRO A 224 6.61 10.63 -18.20
C PRO A 224 5.52 9.87 -17.43
N SER A 225 5.75 9.52 -16.17
CA SER A 225 4.80 8.80 -15.32
C SER A 225 3.72 9.68 -14.66
N THR A 226 3.48 10.89 -15.16
CA THR A 226 2.52 11.83 -14.53
C THR A 226 1.07 11.49 -14.87
N PHE A 227 0.83 10.83 -16.01
CA PHE A 227 -0.48 10.45 -16.52
C PHE A 227 -0.54 8.96 -16.85
#